data_AF-A0A528CHH4-F1
#
_entry.id   AF-A0A528CHH4-F1
#
_cell.length_a   1.000
_cell.length_b   1.000
_cell.length_c   1.000
_cell.angle_alpha   90.00
_cell.angle_beta   90.00
_cell.angle_gamma   90.00
#
_symmetry.space_group_name_H-M   'P 1'
#
loop_
_entity.id
_entity.type
_entity.pdbx_description
1 polymer ?
#
loop_
_entity_poly.entity_id
_entity_poly.type
_entity_poly.pdbx_seq_one_letter_code
_entity_poly.pdbx_strand_id
1 'polypeptide(L)' 'FFEYHALTRQEARAPGSVPAIYHFDEGQALIIMEYLSPHIILRRALIEGRQLPNIARDIGLFMARTLFRGSDL' A
#
# COMPACT_ATOMS: atom_id res chain seq x y z
N PHE A 1 -14.92 -9.35 -1.09
CA PHE A 1 -14.25 -8.23 -0.39
C PHE A 1 -13.09 -7.68 -1.20
N PHE A 2 -13.20 -6.47 -1.76
CA PHE A 2 -12.23 -5.98 -2.74
C PHE A 2 -10.89 -5.53 -2.13
N GLU A 3 -10.91 -4.85 -0.98
CA GLU A 3 -9.72 -4.27 -0.35
C GLU A 3 -8.72 -5.34 0.09
N TYR A 4 -9.19 -6.38 0.79
CA TYR A 4 -8.35 -7.53 1.18
C TYR A 4 -7.65 -8.17 -0.04
N HIS A 5 -8.40 -8.44 -1.12
CA HIS A 5 -7.82 -9.03 -2.33
C HIS A 5 -6.88 -8.06 -3.06
N ALA A 6 -7.12 -6.75 -2.98
CA ALA A 6 -6.23 -5.75 -3.56
C ALA A 6 -4.89 -5.73 -2.81
N LEU A 7 -4.91 -5.59 -1.48
CA LEU A 7 -3.71 -5.57 -0.63
C LEU A 7 -2.91 -6.86 -0.76
N THR A 8 -3.58 -8.02 -0.73
CA THR A 8 -2.91 -9.32 -0.91
C THR A 8 -2.17 -9.42 -2.26
N ARG A 9 -2.80 -8.96 -3.35
CA ARG A 9 -2.17 -8.96 -4.69
C ARG A 9 -1.08 -7.92 -4.82
N GLN A 10 -1.27 -6.75 -4.21
CA GLN A 10 -0.27 -5.69 -4.21
C GLN A 10 1.00 -6.14 -3.48
N GLU A 11 0.88 -6.79 -2.33
CA GLU A 11 2.03 -7.33 -1.61
C GLU A 11 2.76 -8.41 -2.42
N ALA A 12 2.03 -9.34 -3.03
CA ALA A 12 2.64 -10.35 -3.90
C ALA A 12 3.39 -9.73 -5.10
N ARG A 13 2.90 -8.62 -5.65
CA ARG A 13 3.49 -7.94 -6.80
C ARG A 13 4.59 -6.95 -6.42
N ALA A 14 4.51 -6.34 -5.25
CA ALA A 14 5.44 -5.34 -4.75
C ALA A 14 5.67 -5.55 -3.24
N PRO A 15 6.48 -6.54 -2.85
CA PRO A 15 6.66 -6.89 -1.44
C PRO A 15 7.16 -5.72 -0.60
N GLY A 16 6.59 -5.55 0.60
CA GLY A 16 6.94 -4.50 1.56
C GLY A 16 6.47 -3.10 1.19
N SER A 17 5.56 -2.96 0.21
CA SER A 17 5.03 -1.66 -0.23
C SER A 17 3.62 -1.36 0.27
N VAL A 18 2.97 -2.35 0.90
CA VAL A 18 1.67 -2.23 1.56
C VAL A 18 1.75 -2.78 2.99
N PRO A 19 0.82 -2.42 3.89
CA PRO A 19 0.79 -2.99 5.23
C PRO A 19 0.63 -4.51 5.20
N ALA A 20 1.35 -5.21 6.07
CA ALA A 20 1.14 -6.66 6.24
C ALA A 20 -0.29 -6.94 6.73
N ILE A 21 -0.97 -7.91 6.11
CA ILE A 21 -2.29 -8.37 6.58
C ILE A 21 -2.09 -9.50 7.60
N TYR A 22 -2.73 -9.38 8.76
CA TYR A 22 -2.69 -10.40 9.81
C TYR A 22 -3.96 -11.26 9.84
N HIS A 23 -5.11 -10.68 9.53
CA HIS A 23 -6.38 -11.40 9.53
C HIS A 23 -7.40 -10.72 8.61
N PHE A 24 -8.32 -11.53 8.08
CA PHE A 24 -9.46 -11.06 7.31
C PHE A 24 -10.69 -11.91 7.64
N ASP A 25 -11.80 -11.24 7.98
CA ASP A 25 -13.10 -11.84 8.22
C ASP A 25 -14.12 -11.26 7.21
N GLU A 26 -14.56 -12.11 6.28
CA GLU A 26 -15.57 -11.82 5.26
C GLU A 26 -16.96 -11.63 5.87
N GLY A 27 -17.37 -12.40 6.87
CA GLY A 27 -18.68 -12.25 7.50
C GLY A 27 -18.84 -10.90 8.21
N GLN A 28 -17.75 -10.34 8.73
CA GLN A 28 -17.72 -9.06 9.44
C GLN A 28 -17.22 -7.86 8.62
N ALA A 29 -16.77 -8.08 7.38
CA ALA A 29 -16.09 -7.05 6.58
C ALA A 29 -14.86 -6.43 7.28
N LEU A 30 -14.09 -7.24 8.01
CA LEU A 30 -13.01 -6.78 8.89
C LEU A 30 -11.64 -7.20 8.37
N ILE A 31 -10.67 -6.28 8.39
CA ILE A 31 -9.27 -6.55 8.09
C ILE A 31 -8.41 -6.10 9.28
N ILE A 32 -7.57 -7.00 9.79
CA ILE A 32 -6.50 -6.67 10.75
C ILE A 32 -5.19 -6.61 9.96
N MET A 33 -4.51 -5.47 10.04
CA MET A 33 -3.27 -5.21 9.31
C MET A 33 -2.26 -4.46 10.17
N GLU A 34 -1.03 -4.37 9.67
CA GLU A 34 0.09 -3.65 10.29
C GLU A 34 -0.28 -2.20 10.67
N TYR A 35 0.07 -1.81 11.89
CA TYR A 35 -0.14 -0.47 12.39
C TYR A 35 1.04 0.44 12.00
N LEU A 36 0.80 1.36 11.06
CA LEU A 36 1.82 2.27 10.52
C LEU A 36 2.09 3.49 11.42
N SER A 37 2.64 3.28 12.61
CA SER A 37 3.12 4.36 13.49
C SER A 37 4.65 4.31 13.59
N PRO A 38 5.37 5.46 13.54
CA PRO A 38 4.92 6.85 13.63
C PRO A 38 4.67 7.54 12.27
N HIS A 39 4.32 6.80 11.23
CA HIS A 39 4.12 7.35 9.88
C HIS A 39 2.95 8.34 9.84
N ILE A 40 3.03 9.31 8.92
CA ILE A 40 1.98 10.30 8.67
C ILE A 40 1.42 10.15 7.26
N ILE A 41 0.16 10.56 7.06
CA ILE A 41 -0.44 10.61 5.73
C ILE A 41 0.32 11.61 4.86
N LEU A 42 0.77 11.15 3.68
CA LEU A 42 1.57 11.91 2.73
C LEU A 42 0.99 13.32 2.44
N ARG A 43 -0.33 13.43 2.23
CA ARG A 43 -1.01 14.71 1.97
C ARG A 43 -0.68 15.77 3.03
N ARG A 44 -0.61 15.39 4.30
CA ARG A 44 -0.28 16.30 5.40
C ARG A 44 1.14 16.83 5.27
N ALA A 45 2.11 15.95 5.02
CA ALA A 45 3.50 16.33 4.81
C ALA A 45 3.65 17.31 3.63
N LEU A 46 2.90 17.08 2.54
CA LEU A 46 2.90 17.96 1.36
C LEU A 46 2.31 19.35 1.65
N ILE A 47 1.18 19.43 2.37
CA ILE A 47 0.57 20.70 2.80
C ILE A 47 1.53 21.49 3.70
N GLU A 48 2.26 20.80 4.56
CA GLU A 48 3.27 21.40 5.45
C GLU A 48 4.59 21.76 4.72
N GLY A 49 4.70 21.50 3.41
CA GLY A 49 5.88 21.84 2.61
C GLY A 49 7.11 20.98 2.90
N ARG A 50 6.93 19.79 3.51
CA ARG A 50 8.04 18.89 3.84
C ARG A 50 8.64 18.29 2.58
N GLN A 51 9.98 18.25 2.52
CA GLN A 51 10.71 17.53 1.48
C GLN A 51 10.77 16.04 1.81
N LEU A 52 10.34 15.20 0.86
CA LEU A 52 10.30 13.74 0.98
C LEU A 52 11.16 13.13 -0.13
N PRO A 53 12.48 12.96 0.06
CA PRO A 53 13.43 12.71 -1.03
C PRO A 53 13.15 11.42 -1.82
N ASN A 54 12.51 10.43 -1.21
CA ASN A 54 12.26 9.12 -1.82
C ASN A 54 10.86 8.98 -2.44
N ILE A 55 9.97 9.97 -2.26
CA ILE A 55 8.55 9.84 -2.63
C ILE A 55 8.33 9.42 -4.08
N ALA A 56 9.06 10.03 -5.01
CA ALA A 56 8.92 9.75 -6.44
C ALA A 56 9.38 8.33 -6.78
N ARG A 57 10.47 7.88 -6.16
CA ARG A 57 11.01 6.54 -6.34
C ARG A 57 10.05 5.49 -5.79
N ASP A 58 9.58 5.68 -4.56
CA ASP A 58 8.79 4.67 -3.84
C ASP A 58 7.41 4.50 -4.50
N ILE A 59 6.73 5.60 -4.80
CA ILE A 59 5.44 5.56 -5.52
C ILE A 59 5.64 5.03 -6.95
N GLY A 60 6.69 5.47 -7.65
CA GLY A 60 6.97 5.01 -9.00
C GLY A 60 7.21 3.50 -9.08
N LEU A 61 7.99 2.94 -8.16
CA LEU A 61 8.23 1.49 -8.07
C LEU A 61 6.97 0.72 -7.69
N PHE A 62 6.17 1.24 -6.75
CA PHE A 62 4.88 0.64 -6.39
C PHE A 62 3.96 0.56 -7.62
N MET A 63 3.78 1.67 -8.33
CA MET A 63 2.95 1.74 -9.53
C MET A 63 3.47 0.79 -10.62
N ALA A 64 4.75 0.86 -10.95
CA ALA A 64 5.33 0.02 -12.01
C ALA A 64 5.12 -1.47 -11.71
N ARG A 65 5.38 -1.91 -10.47
CA ARG A 65 5.26 -3.32 -10.09
C ARG A 65 3.81 -3.79 -10.04
N THR A 66 2.91 -3.00 -9.47
CA THR A 66 1.52 -3.42 -9.25
C THR A 66 0.66 -3.34 -10.51
N LEU A 67 0.88 -2.31 -11.34
CA LEU A 67 0.14 -2.12 -12.59
C LEU A 67 0.64 -3.06 -13.68
N PHE A 68 1.95 -3.16 -13.89
CA PHE A 68 2.50 -4.03 -14.95
C PHE A 68 2.20 -5.50 -14.69
N ARG A 69 2.49 -6.01 -13.49
CA ARG A 69 2.21 -7.42 -13.12
C ARG A 69 0.72 -7.72 -12.94
N GLY A 70 -0.13 -6.70 -13.09
CA GLY A 70 -1.58 -6.83 -13.14
C GLY A 70 -2.18 -6.65 -14.53
N SER A 71 -1.34 -6.44 -15.54
CA SER A 71 -1.74 -6.34 -16.95
C SER A 71 -1.71 -7.71 -17.64
N ASP A 72 -2.02 -7.75 -18.92
CA ASP A 72 -2.00 -8.96 -19.75
C ASP A 72 -0.58 -9.40 -20.18
N LEU A 73 0.46 -8.65 -19.80
CA LEU A 73 1.88 -8.92 -20.08
C LEU A 73 2.56 -9.64 -18.91
#